data_AF-A0A0N5BQD9-F1
#
_entry.id   AF-A0A0N5BQD9-F1
#
_cell.length_a   1.000
_cell.length_b   1.000
_cell.length_c   1.000
_cell.angle_alpha   90.00
_cell.angle_beta   90.00
_cell.angle_gamma   90.00
#
_symmetry.space_group_name_H-M   'P 1'
#
loop_
_entity.id
_entity.type
_entity.pdbx_description
1 polymer ?
#
loop_
_entity_poly.entity_id
_entity_poly.type
_entity_poly.pdbx_seq_one_letter_code
_entity_poly.pdbx_strand_id
1 'polypeptide(L)'
;MDFELLPDDYKIQIFKKLDWNSVMNTRLVCKSFYFAIGKNITSFDRPKIHTLGVCYDTLNDNKLMIKVNFAKYSSVNNYRNSTWTTIFFDNMVEYEYFLYTFDFSRLLSLEFRNKGKSEFERSINGSYLGRQYVECVYTVYERETEINSSFDKFIQFFSGTTKEVASISYEVKHADDPINFEFLKKKSLTAFDAFNEANSRAIIKKAVNNIITNNPSLHYIHLSTNGDGNLYKEVTKYVYDHEALNYLNRCTNRKFTLFFTGVVSFTSVDVDFYKKLFSKIMVGNNTEIENGDEDYVFETALECPQCKIKHSNSVLFSQFMKLIVVSLK
;
A
#
# COMPACT_ATOMS: atom_id res chain seq x y z
N MET A 1 16.30 -48.77 -19.69
CA MET A 1 15.18 -47.94 -20.15
C MET A 1 15.66 -46.51 -20.10
N ASP A 2 15.58 -45.78 -21.21
CA ASP A 2 16.01 -44.39 -21.26
C ASP A 2 14.99 -43.52 -20.50
N PHE A 3 15.47 -42.65 -19.61
CA PHE A 3 14.62 -41.77 -18.81
C PHE A 3 13.81 -40.81 -19.69
N GLU A 4 14.32 -40.47 -20.88
CA GLU A 4 13.60 -39.63 -21.84
C GLU A 4 12.32 -40.28 -22.38
N LEU A 5 12.22 -41.61 -22.34
CA LEU A 5 11.06 -42.36 -22.84
C LEU A 5 9.93 -42.50 -21.81
N LEU A 6 10.16 -42.05 -20.57
CA LEU A 6 9.10 -42.05 -19.57
C LEU A 6 7.97 -41.06 -19.94
N PRO A 7 6.70 -41.39 -19.67
CA PRO A 7 5.62 -40.42 -19.77
C PRO A 7 5.86 -39.21 -18.87
N ASP A 8 5.40 -38.04 -19.30
CA ASP A 8 5.66 -36.77 -18.60
C ASP A 8 5.21 -36.82 -17.13
N ASP A 9 4.07 -37.43 -16.82
CA ASP A 9 3.56 -37.55 -15.43
C ASP A 9 4.56 -38.25 -14.49
N TYR A 10 5.26 -39.28 -14.97
CA TYR A 10 6.30 -39.96 -14.19
C TYR A 10 7.55 -39.10 -14.04
N LYS A 11 7.98 -38.42 -15.12
CA LYS A 11 9.12 -37.48 -15.07
C LYS A 11 8.86 -36.37 -14.06
N ILE A 12 7.66 -35.79 -14.06
CA ILE A 12 7.27 -34.72 -13.13
C ILE A 12 7.26 -35.20 -11.68
N GLN A 13 6.76 -36.40 -11.40
CA GLN A 13 6.81 -36.97 -10.05
C GLN A 13 8.25 -37.13 -9.53
N ILE A 14 9.18 -37.51 -10.42
CA ILE A 14 10.61 -37.63 -10.09
C ILE A 14 11.22 -36.24 -9.88
N PHE A 15 10.99 -35.30 -10.80
CA PHE A 15 11.51 -33.93 -10.71
C PHE A 15 11.00 -33.19 -9.47
N LYS A 16 9.78 -33.47 -8.99
CA LYS A 16 9.25 -32.93 -7.73
C LYS A 16 10.03 -33.35 -6.48
N LYS A 17 10.91 -34.35 -6.57
CA LYS A 17 11.82 -34.76 -5.49
C LYS A 17 13.14 -33.99 -5.48
N LEU A 18 13.42 -33.23 -6.54
CA LEU A 18 14.63 -32.43 -6.67
C LEU A 18 14.43 -31.05 -6.04
N ASP A 19 15.52 -30.46 -5.54
CA ASP A 19 15.52 -29.05 -5.18
C ASP A 19 15.39 -28.16 -6.43
N TRP A 20 15.00 -26.89 -6.23
CA TRP A 20 14.74 -25.97 -7.32
C TRP A 20 15.91 -25.81 -8.30
N ASN A 21 17.15 -25.71 -7.81
CA ASN A 21 18.31 -25.53 -8.67
C ASN A 21 18.55 -26.77 -9.52
N SER A 22 18.39 -27.95 -8.93
CA SER A 22 18.46 -29.23 -9.65
C SER A 22 17.35 -29.35 -10.71
N VAL A 23 16.11 -28.90 -10.44
CA VAL A 23 15.04 -28.84 -11.44
C VAL A 23 15.42 -27.90 -12.59
N MET A 24 15.95 -26.71 -12.30
CA MET A 24 16.38 -25.75 -13.32
C MET A 24 17.53 -26.29 -14.17
N ASN A 25 18.50 -26.97 -13.57
CA ASN A 25 19.59 -27.62 -14.31
C ASN A 25 19.07 -28.77 -15.18
N THR A 26 18.15 -29.59 -14.65
CA THR A 26 17.52 -30.69 -15.40
C THR A 26 16.78 -30.18 -16.63
N ARG A 27 16.14 -29.02 -16.53
CA ARG A 27 15.45 -28.38 -17.65
C ARG A 27 16.36 -28.07 -18.84
N LEU A 28 17.66 -27.85 -18.59
CA LEU A 28 18.64 -27.51 -19.63
C LEU A 28 19.21 -28.74 -20.34
N VAL A 29 18.94 -29.95 -19.86
CA VAL A 29 19.53 -31.19 -20.38
C VAL A 29 19.01 -31.52 -21.78
N CYS A 30 17.69 -31.52 -21.98
CA CYS A 30 17.09 -31.83 -23.28
C CYS A 30 15.73 -31.14 -23.52
N LYS A 31 15.30 -31.11 -24.78
CA LYS A 31 14.05 -30.47 -25.22
C LYS A 31 12.81 -31.08 -24.54
N SER A 32 12.80 -32.40 -24.31
CA SER A 32 11.68 -33.05 -23.61
C SER A 32 11.54 -32.53 -22.18
N PHE A 33 12.64 -32.48 -21.41
CA PHE A 33 12.60 -31.97 -20.04
C PHE A 33 12.27 -30.49 -19.98
N TYR A 34 12.78 -29.71 -20.95
CA TYR A 34 12.45 -28.30 -21.07
C TYR A 34 10.94 -28.06 -21.09
N PHE A 35 10.22 -28.77 -21.97
CA PHE A 35 8.77 -28.62 -22.08
C PHE A 35 8.00 -29.24 -20.92
N ALA A 36 8.42 -30.42 -20.44
CA ALA A 36 7.74 -31.08 -19.32
C ALA A 36 7.80 -30.20 -18.06
N ILE A 37 8.99 -29.70 -17.70
CA ILE A 37 9.16 -28.81 -16.55
C ILE A 37 8.46 -27.47 -16.77
N GLY A 38 8.57 -26.88 -17.97
CA GLY A 38 7.93 -25.60 -18.28
C GLY A 38 6.41 -25.62 -18.12
N LYS A 39 5.74 -26.67 -18.61
CA LYS A 39 4.27 -26.84 -18.46
C LYS A 39 3.82 -27.05 -17.02
N ASN A 40 4.71 -27.56 -16.16
CA ASN A 40 4.40 -27.96 -14.79
C ASN A 40 5.13 -27.09 -13.75
N ILE A 41 5.66 -25.93 -14.15
CA ILE A 41 6.59 -25.12 -13.35
C ILE A 41 6.04 -24.74 -11.97
N THR A 42 4.73 -24.47 -11.89
CA THR A 42 4.02 -24.07 -10.68
C THR A 42 3.84 -25.21 -9.67
N SER A 43 4.06 -26.46 -10.08
CA SER A 43 3.90 -27.66 -9.25
C SER A 43 5.15 -28.06 -8.46
N PHE A 44 6.29 -27.40 -8.71
CA PHE A 44 7.55 -27.62 -8.00
C PHE A 44 7.67 -26.70 -6.77
N ASP A 45 8.54 -27.05 -5.82
CA ASP A 45 8.86 -26.18 -4.66
C ASP A 45 9.78 -25.03 -5.11
N ARG A 46 9.14 -24.02 -5.70
CA ARG A 46 9.79 -22.80 -6.18
C ARG A 46 10.35 -21.97 -5.03
N PRO A 47 11.43 -21.21 -5.26
CA PRO A 47 11.94 -20.26 -4.29
C PRO A 47 10.85 -19.26 -3.93
N LYS A 48 10.72 -19.00 -2.63
CA LYS A 48 9.72 -18.07 -2.11
C LYS A 48 10.25 -16.65 -2.15
N ILE A 49 9.44 -15.68 -2.59
CA ILE A 49 9.80 -14.25 -2.55
C ILE A 49 9.19 -13.62 -1.29
N HIS A 50 9.97 -12.74 -0.68
CA HIS A 50 9.55 -11.95 0.47
C HIS A 50 9.18 -10.52 0.07
N THR A 51 9.98 -9.91 -0.81
CA THR A 51 9.76 -8.55 -1.31
C THR A 51 9.98 -8.51 -2.81
N LEU A 52 9.13 -7.77 -3.51
CA LEU A 52 9.23 -7.53 -4.95
C LEU A 52 8.96 -6.06 -5.25
N GLY A 53 9.86 -5.43 -6.00
CA GLY A 53 9.72 -4.09 -6.55
C GLY A 53 9.93 -4.14 -8.07
N VAL A 54 9.04 -3.50 -8.83
CA VAL A 54 9.11 -3.50 -10.30
C VAL A 54 8.98 -2.08 -10.82
N CYS A 55 9.84 -1.69 -11.76
CA CYS A 55 9.78 -0.40 -12.42
C CYS A 55 10.36 -0.44 -13.83
N TYR A 56 10.20 0.66 -14.57
CA TYR A 56 10.97 0.89 -15.78
C TYR A 56 12.22 1.71 -15.48
N ASP A 57 13.38 1.25 -15.94
CA ASP A 57 14.65 1.94 -15.79
C ASP A 57 15.40 2.00 -17.14
N THR A 58 16.30 2.97 -17.28
CA THR A 58 17.13 3.11 -18.50
C THR A 58 18.53 2.61 -18.21
N LEU A 59 18.98 1.60 -18.94
CA LEU A 59 20.35 1.08 -18.85
C LEU A 59 21.20 1.67 -19.99
N ASN A 60 22.42 2.15 -19.67
CA ASN A 60 23.57 2.63 -20.49
C ASN A 60 23.33 3.27 -21.88
N ASP A 61 22.43 2.74 -22.70
CA ASP A 61 22.07 3.18 -24.06
C ASP A 61 20.67 3.84 -24.15
N ASN A 62 20.14 4.35 -23.03
CA ASN A 62 18.77 4.89 -22.91
C ASN A 62 17.65 3.91 -23.31
N LYS A 63 17.95 2.61 -23.42
CA LYS A 63 16.94 1.58 -23.65
C LYS A 63 16.11 1.43 -22.38
N LEU A 64 14.80 1.60 -22.52
CA LEU A 64 13.86 1.36 -21.43
C LEU A 64 13.74 -0.15 -21.17
N MET A 65 14.08 -0.58 -19.97
CA MET A 65 14.04 -1.97 -19.53
C MET A 65 13.16 -2.12 -18.30
N ILE A 66 12.62 -3.32 -18.09
CA ILE A 66 11.90 -3.65 -16.87
C ILE A 66 12.93 -4.03 -15.81
N LYS A 67 13.03 -3.22 -14.75
CA LYS A 67 13.89 -3.49 -13.61
C LYS A 67 13.07 -4.15 -12.52
N VAL A 68 13.56 -5.28 -12.03
CA VAL A 68 12.98 -6.01 -10.91
C VAL A 68 13.99 -6.06 -9.77
N ASN A 69 13.61 -5.55 -8.61
CA ASN A 69 14.34 -5.69 -7.36
C ASN A 69 13.58 -6.67 -6.49
N PHE A 70 14.22 -7.71 -5.98
CA PHE A 70 13.52 -8.67 -5.13
C PHE A 70 14.44 -9.25 -4.06
N ALA A 71 13.81 -9.76 -3.00
CA ALA A 71 14.46 -10.49 -1.93
C ALA A 71 13.76 -11.85 -1.76
N LYS A 72 14.55 -12.92 -1.73
CA LYS A 72 14.04 -14.27 -1.45
C LYS A 72 13.73 -14.40 0.04
N TYR A 73 12.71 -15.18 0.36
CA TYR A 73 12.40 -15.53 1.74
C TYR A 73 13.53 -16.37 2.33
N SER A 74 14.01 -15.95 3.51
CA SER A 74 14.90 -16.75 4.35
C SER A 74 14.25 -16.94 5.71
N SER A 75 14.45 -18.11 6.33
CA SER A 75 13.92 -18.40 7.68
C SER A 75 14.55 -17.52 8.77
N VAL A 76 15.66 -16.84 8.47
CA VAL A 76 16.34 -15.90 9.36
C VAL A 76 15.69 -14.53 9.17
N ASN A 77 14.49 -14.40 9.76
CA ASN A 77 13.58 -13.27 9.64
C ASN A 77 14.21 -11.93 10.05
N ASN A 78 14.75 -11.18 9.09
CA ASN A 78 14.83 -9.73 9.19
C ASN A 78 14.80 -9.12 7.79
N TYR A 79 13.63 -8.67 7.35
CA TYR A 79 13.42 -8.10 6.02
C TYR A 79 14.42 -6.96 5.72
N ARG A 80 14.86 -6.21 6.75
CA ARG A 80 15.86 -5.14 6.68
C ARG A 80 17.25 -5.61 6.29
N ASN A 81 17.57 -6.88 6.48
CA ASN A 81 18.87 -7.49 6.18
C ASN A 81 18.82 -8.43 4.98
N SER A 82 17.71 -8.45 4.24
CA SER A 82 17.60 -9.30 3.04
C SER A 82 18.55 -8.82 1.95
N THR A 83 19.31 -9.74 1.35
CA THR A 83 20.10 -9.43 0.15
C THR A 83 19.17 -9.19 -1.03
N TRP A 84 19.15 -7.95 -1.52
CA TRP A 84 18.39 -7.57 -2.70
C TRP A 84 19.11 -8.04 -3.96
N THR A 85 18.35 -8.62 -4.88
CA THR A 85 18.80 -8.96 -6.23
C THR A 85 18.10 -8.05 -7.22
N THR A 86 18.86 -7.48 -8.15
CA THR A 86 18.34 -6.68 -9.25
C THR A 86 18.52 -7.42 -10.56
N ILE A 87 17.46 -7.52 -11.36
CA ILE A 87 17.47 -8.11 -12.69
C ILE A 87 16.77 -7.14 -13.65
N PHE A 88 17.20 -7.14 -14.91
CA PHE A 88 16.60 -6.36 -15.99
C PHE A 88 16.04 -7.29 -17.06
N PHE A 89 14.86 -6.95 -17.59
CA PHE A 89 14.21 -7.66 -18.69
C PHE A 89 13.95 -6.72 -19.85
N ASP A 90 14.13 -7.24 -21.06
CA ASP A 90 13.93 -6.49 -22.29
C ASP A 90 12.46 -6.38 -22.70
N ASN A 91 11.62 -7.30 -22.24
CA ASN A 91 10.23 -7.41 -22.63
C ASN A 91 9.36 -8.06 -21.54
N MET A 92 8.05 -7.90 -21.67
CA MET A 92 7.08 -8.44 -20.73
C MET A 92 7.05 -9.98 -20.69
N VAL A 93 7.37 -10.66 -21.79
CA VAL A 93 7.35 -12.13 -21.83
C VAL A 93 8.42 -12.73 -20.92
N GLU A 94 9.63 -12.18 -20.95
CA GLU A 94 10.71 -12.59 -20.05
C GLU A 94 10.39 -12.28 -18.59
N TYR A 95 9.80 -11.11 -18.33
CA TYR A 95 9.36 -10.72 -17.00
C TYR A 95 8.26 -11.64 -16.47
N GLU A 96 7.22 -11.94 -17.24
CA GLU A 96 6.16 -12.88 -16.86
C GLU A 96 6.73 -14.27 -16.59
N TYR A 97 7.61 -14.74 -17.48
CA TYR A 97 8.30 -16.01 -17.29
C TYR A 97 9.12 -16.03 -15.98
N PHE A 98 9.81 -14.94 -15.65
CA PHE A 98 10.47 -14.78 -14.35
C PHE A 98 9.48 -14.92 -13.19
N LEU A 99 8.31 -14.27 -13.23
CA LEU A 99 7.30 -14.39 -12.17
C LEU A 99 6.87 -15.86 -11.95
N TYR A 100 6.72 -16.65 -13.02
CA TYR A 100 6.38 -18.07 -12.91
C TYR A 100 7.46 -18.93 -12.22
N THR A 101 8.69 -18.44 -12.12
CA THR A 101 9.78 -19.16 -11.44
C THR A 101 9.75 -19.03 -9.91
N PHE A 102 8.89 -18.18 -9.35
CA PHE A 102 8.84 -17.92 -7.91
C PHE A 102 7.49 -18.25 -7.26
N ASP A 103 7.53 -18.62 -5.98
CA ASP A 103 6.35 -18.74 -5.12
C ASP A 103 6.15 -17.44 -4.30
N PHE A 104 5.02 -16.77 -4.50
CA PHE A 104 4.68 -15.53 -3.81
C PHE A 104 3.94 -15.75 -2.48
N SER A 105 3.88 -16.99 -1.98
CA SER A 105 3.18 -17.33 -0.74
C SER A 105 3.65 -16.67 0.53
N ARG A 106 4.85 -16.08 0.51
CA ARG A 106 5.49 -15.38 1.63
C ARG A 106 5.79 -13.92 1.29
N LEU A 107 5.12 -13.38 0.27
CA LEU A 107 5.26 -11.99 -0.14
C LEU A 107 4.70 -11.08 0.95
N LEU A 108 5.56 -10.25 1.55
CA LEU A 108 5.16 -9.23 2.52
C LEU A 108 5.06 -7.86 1.89
N SER A 109 5.95 -7.53 0.96
CA SER A 109 6.02 -6.19 0.37
C SER A 109 6.02 -6.26 -1.15
N LEU A 110 5.13 -5.47 -1.75
CA LEU A 110 5.04 -5.32 -3.20
C LEU A 110 5.14 -3.84 -3.57
N GLU A 111 6.02 -3.51 -4.51
CA GLU A 111 6.23 -2.15 -4.97
C GLU A 111 6.12 -2.07 -6.50
N PHE A 112 5.35 -1.12 -6.99
CA PHE A 112 5.27 -0.78 -8.40
C PHE A 112 5.69 0.67 -8.61
N ARG A 113 6.62 0.95 -9.51
CA ARG A 113 6.88 2.31 -9.98
C ARG A 113 6.60 2.40 -11.47
N ASN A 114 5.40 2.90 -11.75
CA ASN A 114 4.82 2.98 -13.07
C ASN A 114 5.16 4.33 -13.70
N LYS A 115 5.81 4.28 -14.87
CA LYS A 115 6.01 5.44 -15.74
C LYS A 115 4.80 5.66 -16.66
N GLY A 116 3.59 5.65 -16.10
CA GLY A 116 2.32 5.82 -16.83
C GLY A 116 1.79 4.57 -17.53
N LYS A 117 2.10 3.38 -17.01
CA LYS A 117 1.56 2.10 -17.51
C LYS A 117 1.20 1.18 -16.35
N SER A 118 0.03 0.57 -16.38
CA SER A 118 -0.46 -0.43 -15.41
C SER A 118 -0.27 -1.89 -15.86
N GLU A 119 0.85 -2.16 -16.56
CA GLU A 119 1.14 -3.48 -17.14
C GLU A 119 1.71 -4.48 -16.12
N PHE A 120 2.39 -3.99 -15.08
CA PHE A 120 3.03 -4.85 -14.09
C PHE A 120 2.02 -5.49 -13.14
N GLU A 121 1.00 -4.75 -12.71
CA GLU A 121 -0.06 -5.23 -11.83
C GLU A 121 -0.83 -6.38 -12.47
N ARG A 122 -1.12 -6.27 -13.78
CA ARG A 122 -1.81 -7.33 -14.56
C ARG A 122 -1.00 -8.61 -14.61
N SER A 123 0.30 -8.51 -14.84
CA SER A 123 1.20 -9.66 -14.99
C SER A 123 1.39 -10.41 -13.68
N ILE A 124 1.51 -9.66 -12.57
CA ILE A 124 1.55 -10.26 -11.24
C ILE A 124 0.21 -10.92 -10.91
N ASN A 125 -0.92 -10.34 -11.29
CA ASN A 125 -2.24 -10.95 -11.04
C ASN A 125 -2.34 -12.38 -11.59
N GLY A 126 -1.88 -12.59 -12.83
CA GLY A 126 -1.90 -13.92 -13.47
C GLY A 126 -0.97 -14.94 -12.81
N SER A 127 0.15 -14.48 -12.24
CA SER A 127 1.16 -15.35 -11.60
C SER A 127 0.90 -15.57 -10.11
N TYR A 128 0.24 -14.60 -9.47
CA TYR A 128 -0.12 -14.59 -8.06
C TYR A 128 -1.45 -15.32 -7.88
N LEU A 129 -1.39 -16.65 -7.84
CA LEU A 129 -2.54 -17.53 -7.57
C LEU A 129 -2.98 -17.46 -6.09
N GLY A 130 -3.36 -16.27 -5.64
CA GLY A 130 -4.08 -16.00 -4.40
C GLY A 130 -3.52 -16.67 -3.15
N ARG A 131 -2.61 -15.97 -2.43
CA ARG A 131 -2.26 -16.34 -1.06
C ARG A 131 -2.45 -15.16 -0.10
N GLN A 132 -2.66 -15.54 1.16
CA GLN A 132 -3.67 -14.97 2.05
C GLN A 132 -3.39 -13.55 2.53
N TYR A 133 -2.13 -13.13 2.59
CA TYR A 133 -1.72 -11.92 3.28
C TYR A 133 -0.57 -11.23 2.55
N VAL A 134 -0.68 -9.93 2.35
CA VAL A 134 0.42 -9.02 1.97
C VAL A 134 0.46 -7.91 3.01
N GLU A 135 1.64 -7.63 3.56
CA GLU A 135 1.76 -6.63 4.62
C GLU A 135 1.65 -5.22 4.05
N CYS A 136 2.44 -4.91 3.04
CA CYS A 136 2.49 -3.58 2.45
C CYS A 136 2.45 -3.66 0.94
N VAL A 137 1.66 -2.79 0.33
CA VAL A 137 1.70 -2.57 -1.11
C VAL A 137 1.86 -1.10 -1.40
N TYR A 138 2.86 -0.81 -2.22
CA TYR A 138 3.22 0.52 -2.63
C TYR A 138 3.12 0.64 -4.14
N THR A 139 2.53 1.73 -4.62
CA THR A 139 2.58 2.07 -6.04
C THR A 139 2.87 3.55 -6.24
N VAL A 140 3.68 3.84 -7.25
CA VAL A 140 4.06 5.19 -7.68
C VAL A 140 3.68 5.34 -9.14
N TYR A 141 2.90 6.36 -9.47
CA TYR A 141 2.62 6.78 -10.84
C TYR A 141 3.37 8.09 -11.13
N GLU A 142 4.41 8.01 -11.98
CA GLU A 142 5.24 9.18 -12.31
C GLU A 142 4.51 10.18 -13.22
N ARG A 143 3.73 9.70 -14.19
CA ARG A 143 2.87 10.51 -15.06
C ARG A 143 1.69 9.66 -15.46
N GLU A 144 0.48 10.12 -15.21
CA GLU A 144 -0.70 9.33 -15.57
C GLU A 144 -1.85 10.26 -15.92
N THR A 145 -2.30 10.16 -17.17
CA THR A 145 -3.43 10.93 -17.70
C THR A 145 -4.76 10.27 -17.37
N GLU A 146 -4.79 8.96 -17.08
CA GLU A 146 -6.00 8.22 -16.73
C GLU A 146 -5.93 7.66 -15.30
N ILE A 147 -5.63 8.53 -14.34
CA ILE A 147 -5.29 8.15 -12.97
C ILE A 147 -6.35 7.30 -12.27
N ASN A 148 -7.63 7.59 -12.50
CA ASN A 148 -8.74 6.83 -11.93
C ASN A 148 -8.80 5.41 -12.50
N SER A 149 -8.57 5.22 -13.81
CA SER A 149 -8.54 3.91 -14.48
C SER A 149 -7.37 3.06 -13.98
N SER A 150 -6.19 3.66 -13.84
CA SER A 150 -5.01 2.99 -13.30
C SER A 150 -5.17 2.63 -11.82
N PHE A 151 -5.75 3.52 -11.02
CA PHE A 151 -6.06 3.25 -9.62
C PHE A 151 -7.12 2.16 -9.47
N ASP A 152 -8.21 2.17 -10.26
CA ASP A 152 -9.22 1.13 -10.23
C ASP A 152 -8.62 -0.24 -10.58
N LYS A 153 -7.71 -0.31 -11.56
CA LYS A 153 -6.98 -1.54 -11.88
C LYS A 153 -6.09 -2.00 -10.73
N PHE A 154 -5.39 -1.07 -10.09
CA PHE A 154 -4.57 -1.34 -8.89
C PHE A 154 -5.44 -1.88 -7.74
N ILE A 155 -6.59 -1.28 -7.48
CA ILE A 155 -7.55 -1.71 -6.46
C ILE A 155 -8.23 -3.04 -6.80
N GLN A 156 -8.57 -3.28 -8.06
CA GLN A 156 -9.07 -4.57 -8.56
C GLN A 156 -8.03 -5.67 -8.37
N PHE A 157 -6.75 -5.37 -8.65
CA PHE A 157 -5.65 -6.29 -8.38
C PHE A 157 -5.67 -6.76 -6.92
N PHE A 158 -5.74 -5.87 -5.92
CA PHE A 158 -5.83 -6.30 -4.50
C PHE A 158 -7.08 -7.08 -4.17
N SER A 159 -8.17 -6.75 -4.82
CA SER A 159 -9.46 -7.32 -4.46
C SER A 159 -9.60 -8.76 -4.94
N GLY A 160 -8.99 -9.10 -6.07
CA GLY A 160 -8.90 -10.47 -6.56
C GLY A 160 -7.79 -11.31 -5.92
N THR A 161 -6.67 -10.70 -5.50
CA THR A 161 -5.45 -11.45 -5.15
C THR A 161 -5.25 -11.74 -3.67
N THR A 162 -5.64 -10.83 -2.78
CA THR A 162 -5.27 -10.90 -1.35
C THR A 162 -6.50 -11.02 -0.46
N LYS A 163 -6.49 -11.96 0.49
CA LYS A 163 -7.53 -12.00 1.53
C LYS A 163 -7.31 -10.86 2.52
N GLU A 164 -6.05 -10.56 2.80
CA GLU A 164 -5.61 -9.57 3.77
C GLU A 164 -4.49 -8.68 3.21
N VAL A 165 -4.67 -7.38 3.32
CA VAL A 165 -3.66 -6.33 3.10
C VAL A 165 -3.61 -5.46 4.35
N ALA A 166 -2.43 -5.21 4.93
CA ALA A 166 -2.30 -4.39 6.13
C ALA A 166 -2.08 -2.90 5.82
N SER A 167 -1.28 -2.57 4.81
CA SER A 167 -1.03 -1.19 4.37
C SER A 167 -1.06 -1.05 2.86
N ILE A 168 -1.61 0.07 2.38
CA ILE A 168 -1.54 0.49 0.98
C ILE A 168 -1.00 1.92 0.94
N SER A 169 0.05 2.11 0.15
CA SER A 169 0.65 3.42 -0.08
C SER A 169 0.58 3.74 -1.57
N TYR A 170 0.12 4.94 -1.90
CA TYR A 170 -0.14 5.37 -3.27
C TYR A 170 0.50 6.73 -3.52
N GLU A 171 1.35 6.85 -4.53
CA GLU A 171 2.01 8.10 -4.89
C GLU A 171 1.71 8.51 -6.33
N VAL A 172 1.38 9.79 -6.54
CA VAL A 172 1.17 10.38 -7.86
C VAL A 172 2.03 11.60 -8.01
N LYS A 173 2.94 11.58 -8.98
CA LYS A 173 3.84 12.72 -9.19
C LYS A 173 3.17 13.82 -10.02
N HIS A 174 2.46 13.42 -11.06
CA HIS A 174 1.75 14.32 -11.96
C HIS A 174 0.38 13.75 -12.34
N ALA A 175 -0.69 14.43 -11.92
CA ALA A 175 -2.05 14.17 -12.36
C ALA A 175 -2.76 15.48 -12.71
N ASP A 176 -3.36 15.50 -13.90
CA ASP A 176 -4.17 16.61 -14.40
C ASP A 176 -5.58 16.60 -13.78
N ASP A 177 -6.10 15.41 -13.47
CA ASP A 177 -7.44 15.21 -12.92
C ASP A 177 -7.42 14.83 -11.43
N PRO A 178 -8.43 15.28 -10.67
CA PRO A 178 -8.55 14.89 -9.28
C PRO A 178 -9.00 13.42 -9.18
N ILE A 179 -8.42 12.71 -8.21
CA ILE A 179 -8.62 11.25 -8.07
C ILE A 179 -9.85 10.95 -7.21
N ASN A 180 -10.92 10.46 -7.83
CA ASN A 180 -12.12 10.01 -7.15
C ASN A 180 -12.25 8.50 -7.29
N PHE A 181 -12.13 7.77 -6.19
CA PHE A 181 -12.29 6.33 -6.22
C PHE A 181 -13.20 5.83 -5.12
N GLU A 182 -13.84 4.70 -5.41
CA GLU A 182 -14.59 3.93 -4.44
C GLU A 182 -13.70 2.84 -3.91
N PHE A 183 -13.16 3.07 -2.72
CA PHE A 183 -12.23 2.13 -2.12
C PHE A 183 -12.96 0.88 -1.60
N LEU A 184 -12.40 -0.28 -1.92
CA LEU A 184 -13.00 -1.57 -1.60
C LEU A 184 -12.86 -1.90 -0.12
N LYS A 185 -13.89 -2.56 0.42
CA LYS A 185 -13.95 -3.01 1.81
C LYS A 185 -12.95 -4.12 2.07
N LYS A 186 -11.87 -3.82 2.81
CA LYS A 186 -10.85 -4.77 3.26
C LYS A 186 -10.74 -4.70 4.79
N LYS A 187 -11.31 -5.70 5.46
CA LYS A 187 -11.31 -5.78 6.93
C LYS A 187 -9.91 -5.83 7.56
N SER A 188 -8.89 -6.22 6.81
CA SER A 188 -7.50 -6.29 7.27
C SER A 188 -6.74 -4.98 7.15
N LEU A 189 -7.26 -3.98 6.42
CA LEU A 189 -6.52 -2.76 6.13
C LEU A 189 -6.38 -1.94 7.41
N THR A 190 -5.14 -1.74 7.83
CA THR A 190 -4.75 -0.99 9.03
C THR A 190 -4.16 0.38 8.72
N ALA A 191 -3.62 0.57 7.50
CA ALA A 191 -2.95 1.79 7.10
C ALA A 191 -3.26 2.14 5.63
N PHE A 192 -3.37 3.44 5.36
CA PHE A 192 -3.48 3.95 4.00
C PHE A 192 -2.67 5.24 3.85
N ASP A 193 -1.70 5.26 2.96
CA ASP A 193 -0.90 6.43 2.64
C ASP A 193 -1.20 6.90 1.23
N ALA A 194 -1.34 8.21 1.04
CA ALA A 194 -1.51 8.78 -0.28
C ALA A 194 -0.73 10.10 -0.43
N PHE A 195 0.19 10.08 -1.38
CA PHE A 195 1.19 11.10 -1.63
C PHE A 195 1.02 11.70 -3.03
N ASN A 196 1.18 13.01 -3.12
CA ASN A 196 1.07 13.77 -4.35
C ASN A 196 2.30 14.66 -4.47
N GLU A 197 3.02 14.65 -5.59
CA GLU A 197 4.01 15.71 -5.85
C GLU A 197 3.30 16.99 -6.35
N ALA A 198 4.02 18.12 -6.26
CA ALA A 198 3.52 19.47 -6.46
C ALA A 198 2.59 19.63 -7.69
N ASN A 199 1.46 20.32 -7.49
CA ASN A 199 0.38 20.59 -8.45
C ASN A 199 -0.59 19.44 -8.74
N SER A 200 -0.36 18.23 -8.21
CA SER A 200 -1.32 17.11 -8.35
C SER A 200 -2.45 17.24 -7.31
N ARG A 201 -3.69 17.49 -7.77
CA ARG A 201 -4.90 17.63 -6.91
C ARG A 201 -5.49 16.26 -6.54
N ALA A 202 -4.70 15.40 -5.91
CA ALA A 202 -4.90 13.98 -6.07
C ALA A 202 -5.12 13.21 -4.76
N ILE A 203 -6.07 13.60 -3.90
CA ILE A 203 -6.95 12.66 -3.15
C ILE A 203 -8.23 13.42 -2.82
N ILE A 204 -9.36 13.00 -3.41
CA ILE A 204 -10.64 13.64 -3.20
C ILE A 204 -11.28 13.12 -1.91
N LYS A 205 -11.72 14.06 -1.06
CA LYS A 205 -12.65 13.91 0.07
C LYS A 205 -13.51 12.63 0.10
N LYS A 206 -14.17 12.28 -1.01
CA LYS A 206 -15.03 11.08 -1.15
C LYS A 206 -14.25 9.77 -0.99
N ALA A 207 -13.01 9.71 -1.47
CA ALA A 207 -12.14 8.54 -1.30
C ALA A 207 -11.76 8.31 0.17
N VAL A 208 -11.33 9.36 0.88
CA VAL A 208 -11.00 9.28 2.31
C VAL A 208 -12.22 8.85 3.13
N ASN A 209 -13.38 9.43 2.84
CA ASN A 209 -14.67 9.04 3.41
C ASN A 209 -14.95 7.55 3.22
N ASN A 210 -14.82 7.06 1.99
CA ASN A 210 -15.04 5.66 1.62
C ASN A 210 -14.06 4.73 2.36
N ILE A 211 -12.78 5.09 2.43
CA ILE A 211 -11.75 4.30 3.13
C ILE A 211 -12.09 4.15 4.62
N ILE A 212 -12.40 5.26 5.30
CA ILE A 212 -12.69 5.26 6.75
C ILE A 212 -13.94 4.42 7.05
N THR A 213 -15.00 4.62 6.25
CA THR A 213 -16.29 3.97 6.44
C THR A 213 -16.24 2.47 6.14
N ASN A 214 -15.50 2.07 5.09
CA ASN A 214 -15.46 0.68 4.64
C ASN A 214 -14.46 -0.19 5.41
N ASN A 215 -13.48 0.39 6.11
CA ASN A 215 -12.37 -0.36 6.72
C ASN A 215 -12.31 -0.14 8.24
N PRO A 216 -13.02 -0.94 9.05
CA PRO A 216 -13.11 -0.73 10.50
C PRO A 216 -11.80 -0.97 11.27
N SER A 217 -10.86 -1.73 10.70
CA SER A 217 -9.55 -2.01 11.31
C SER A 217 -8.49 -0.95 11.00
N LEU A 218 -8.86 0.09 10.25
CA LEU A 218 -7.93 1.14 9.85
C LEU A 218 -7.50 1.93 11.09
N HIS A 219 -6.20 1.93 11.35
CA HIS A 219 -5.53 2.66 12.43
C HIS A 219 -5.12 4.06 12.00
N TYR A 220 -4.67 4.24 10.75
CA TYR A 220 -4.32 5.57 10.29
C TYR A 220 -4.50 5.78 8.79
N ILE A 221 -4.61 7.06 8.42
CA ILE A 221 -4.48 7.55 7.05
C ILE A 221 -3.41 8.63 7.02
N HIS A 222 -2.49 8.56 6.07
CA HIS A 222 -1.49 9.60 5.81
C HIS A 222 -1.75 10.23 4.45
N LEU A 223 -1.93 11.55 4.40
CA LEU A 223 -2.15 12.33 3.19
C LEU A 223 -1.07 13.40 3.05
N SER A 224 -0.53 13.59 1.86
CA SER A 224 0.23 14.81 1.55
C SER A 224 -0.71 15.93 1.08
N THR A 225 -0.56 17.14 1.62
CA THR A 225 -1.38 18.30 1.24
C THR A 225 -0.79 19.10 0.08
N ASN A 226 0.53 19.07 -0.15
CA ASN A 226 1.30 19.65 -1.27
C ASN A 226 0.58 20.71 -2.16
N GLY A 227 0.08 21.79 -1.55
CA GLY A 227 -0.55 22.93 -2.22
C GLY A 227 -2.06 23.11 -1.97
N ASP A 228 -2.77 22.05 -1.55
CA ASP A 228 -4.16 22.16 -1.08
C ASP A 228 -4.19 22.46 0.43
N GLY A 229 -4.14 23.76 0.73
CA GLY A 229 -4.18 24.27 2.11
C GLY A 229 -5.49 24.02 2.86
N ASN A 230 -6.52 23.46 2.23
CA ASN A 230 -7.82 23.18 2.86
C ASN A 230 -8.10 21.69 3.05
N LEU A 231 -7.42 20.79 2.34
CA LEU A 231 -7.64 19.34 2.42
C LEU A 231 -7.66 18.82 3.86
N TYR A 232 -6.69 19.22 4.68
CA TYR A 232 -6.62 18.76 6.06
C TYR A 232 -7.81 19.25 6.90
N LYS A 233 -8.29 20.47 6.68
CA LYS A 233 -9.48 21.02 7.38
C LYS A 233 -10.74 20.25 6.97
N GLU A 234 -10.90 19.99 5.68
CA GLU A 234 -12.06 19.28 5.15
C GLU A 234 -12.13 17.83 5.65
N VAL A 235 -11.02 17.09 5.56
CA VAL A 235 -10.93 15.71 6.02
C VAL A 235 -11.11 15.63 7.54
N THR A 236 -10.44 16.51 8.29
CA THR A 236 -10.61 16.57 9.75
C THR A 236 -12.07 16.84 10.11
N LYS A 237 -12.71 17.83 9.49
CA LYS A 237 -14.11 18.15 9.74
C LYS A 237 -15.02 16.95 9.47
N TYR A 238 -14.79 16.24 8.36
CA TYR A 238 -15.55 15.05 8.03
C TYR A 238 -15.43 13.98 9.12
N VAL A 239 -14.20 13.64 9.51
CA VAL A 239 -13.93 12.65 10.56
C VAL A 239 -14.53 13.06 11.90
N TYR A 240 -14.48 14.35 12.24
CA TYR A 240 -15.13 14.82 13.46
C TYR A 240 -16.65 14.68 13.42
N ASP A 241 -17.27 15.10 12.31
CA ASP A 241 -18.72 15.07 12.16
C ASP A 241 -19.27 13.63 12.15
N HIS A 242 -18.51 12.64 11.66
CA HIS A 242 -18.99 11.26 11.45
C HIS A 242 -18.44 10.22 12.44
N GLU A 243 -17.22 10.40 12.95
CA GLU A 243 -16.57 9.47 13.88
C GLU A 243 -16.55 10.06 15.30
N ALA A 244 -16.01 11.27 15.49
CA ALA A 244 -15.79 11.82 16.83
C ALA A 244 -17.09 12.20 17.56
N LEU A 245 -18.08 12.72 16.81
CA LEU A 245 -19.40 13.07 17.33
C LEU A 245 -20.36 11.87 17.38
N ASN A 246 -20.03 10.75 16.74
CA ASN A 246 -20.84 9.55 16.74
C ASN A 246 -20.41 8.59 17.86
N TYR A 247 -20.99 8.77 19.05
CA TYR A 247 -20.63 7.99 20.24
C TYR A 247 -20.79 6.47 20.08
N LEU A 248 -21.73 6.01 19.25
CA LEU A 248 -21.92 4.58 18.98
C LEU A 248 -20.68 3.98 18.29
N ASN A 249 -20.12 4.69 17.31
CA ASN A 249 -18.91 4.27 16.62
C ASN A 249 -17.69 4.35 17.55
N ARG A 250 -17.65 5.33 18.46
CA ARG A 250 -16.54 5.59 19.38
C ARG A 250 -16.40 4.54 20.49
N CYS A 251 -17.51 3.93 20.92
CA CYS A 251 -17.52 2.87 21.94
C CYS A 251 -16.79 1.58 21.50
N THR A 252 -16.41 1.47 20.22
CA THR A 252 -15.69 0.31 19.69
C THR A 252 -14.20 0.26 20.10
N ASN A 253 -13.70 1.22 20.89
CA ASN A 253 -12.28 1.40 21.24
C ASN A 253 -11.36 1.56 20.02
N ARG A 254 -11.92 1.90 18.86
CA ARG A 254 -11.17 2.12 17.63
C ARG A 254 -10.38 3.42 17.75
N LYS A 255 -9.06 3.28 17.89
CA LYS A 255 -8.12 4.39 17.75
C LYS A 255 -7.89 4.67 16.28
N PHE A 256 -7.85 5.94 15.91
CA PHE A 256 -7.64 6.35 14.53
C PHE A 256 -6.83 7.64 14.45
N THR A 257 -5.87 7.70 13.54
CA THR A 257 -5.01 8.86 13.33
C THR A 257 -4.98 9.30 11.88
N LEU A 258 -5.09 10.60 11.64
CA LEU A 258 -4.82 11.23 10.35
C LEU A 258 -3.46 11.93 10.42
N PHE A 259 -2.62 11.72 9.42
CA PHE A 259 -1.38 12.45 9.21
C PHE A 259 -1.51 13.30 7.95
N PHE A 260 -1.15 14.58 8.04
CA PHE A 260 -1.14 15.50 6.91
C PHE A 260 0.24 16.13 6.76
N THR A 261 1.01 15.75 5.75
CA THR A 261 2.35 16.29 5.48
C THR A 261 2.35 17.32 4.37
N GLY A 262 3.30 18.26 4.39
CA GLY A 262 3.38 19.32 3.39
C GLY A 262 2.50 20.52 3.72
N VAL A 263 2.17 20.70 5.01
CA VAL A 263 1.45 21.87 5.52
C VAL A 263 2.47 22.99 5.71
N VAL A 264 2.50 23.94 4.76
CA VAL A 264 3.53 24.99 4.70
C VAL A 264 3.37 26.03 5.80
N SER A 265 2.15 26.31 6.21
CA SER A 265 1.84 27.25 7.29
C SER A 265 0.58 26.85 8.03
N PHE A 266 0.54 27.20 9.32
CA PHE A 266 -0.62 27.08 10.19
C PHE A 266 -0.95 28.46 10.73
N THR A 267 -2.08 29.00 10.28
CA THR A 267 -2.45 30.40 10.51
C THR A 267 -3.46 30.52 11.64
N SER A 268 -3.75 31.75 12.09
CA SER A 268 -4.82 32.03 13.04
C SER A 268 -6.20 31.52 12.57
N VAL A 269 -6.44 31.52 11.25
CA VAL A 269 -7.67 30.95 10.66
C VAL A 269 -7.76 29.44 10.92
N ASP A 270 -6.62 28.74 10.93
CA ASP A 270 -6.56 27.30 11.16
C ASP A 270 -6.75 26.99 12.65
N VAL A 271 -6.15 27.81 13.53
CA VAL A 271 -6.41 27.79 14.97
C VAL A 271 -7.91 27.97 15.26
N ASP A 272 -8.53 29.00 14.68
CA ASP A 272 -9.96 29.29 14.86
C ASP A 272 -10.85 28.15 14.34
N PHE A 273 -10.46 27.53 13.22
CA PHE A 273 -11.13 26.36 12.69
C PHE A 273 -11.16 25.22 13.71
N TYR A 274 -10.00 24.86 14.30
CA TYR A 274 -9.94 23.78 15.28
C TYR A 274 -10.64 24.15 16.60
N LYS A 275 -10.51 25.39 17.07
CA LYS A 275 -11.27 25.90 18.24
C LYS A 275 -12.77 25.73 18.04
N LYS A 276 -13.29 26.12 16.87
CA LYS A 276 -14.71 25.98 16.51
C LYS A 276 -15.13 24.52 16.31
N LEU A 277 -14.25 23.66 15.83
CA LEU A 277 -14.55 22.24 15.67
C LEU A 277 -14.65 21.54 17.03
N PHE A 278 -13.71 21.80 17.92
CA PHE A 278 -13.64 21.20 19.26
C PHE A 278 -14.75 21.73 20.18
N SER A 279 -15.18 22.98 20.02
CA SER A 279 -16.28 23.54 20.81
C SER A 279 -17.62 22.82 20.64
N LYS A 280 -17.78 22.02 19.58
CA LYS A 280 -18.99 21.21 19.37
C LYS A 280 -19.10 19.98 20.26
N ILE A 281 -17.99 19.50 20.83
CA ILE A 281 -17.94 18.30 21.68
C ILE A 281 -18.22 18.65 23.15
N MET A 282 -18.28 19.95 23.48
CA MET A 282 -18.18 20.51 24.83
C MET A 282 -19.22 20.00 25.85
N VAL A 283 -18.69 19.29 26.86
CA VAL A 283 -18.87 19.59 28.30
C VAL A 283 -17.54 19.29 29.02
N GLY A 284 -16.51 20.14 28.91
CA GLY A 284 -15.24 19.95 29.65
C GLY A 284 -13.98 20.62 29.06
N ASN A 285 -13.02 20.92 29.95
CA ASN A 285 -11.79 21.72 29.75
C ASN A 285 -11.04 21.45 28.43
N ASN A 286 -11.00 22.45 27.55
CA ASN A 286 -9.99 22.53 26.51
C ASN A 286 -8.65 22.92 27.13
N THR A 287 -7.58 22.28 26.69
CA THR A 287 -6.21 22.77 26.93
C THR A 287 -5.62 23.11 25.57
N GLU A 288 -5.46 24.40 25.32
CA GLU A 288 -4.56 24.90 24.28
C GLU A 288 -3.19 24.94 24.93
N ILE A 289 -2.26 24.13 24.43
CA ILE A 289 -0.87 24.18 24.86
C ILE A 289 -0.08 24.72 23.69
N GLU A 290 0.22 26.02 23.74
CA GLU A 290 1.20 26.64 22.87
C GLU A 290 2.57 26.27 23.44
N ASN A 291 3.24 25.30 22.82
CA ASN A 291 4.60 24.96 23.17
C ASN A 291 5.50 25.87 22.34
N GLY A 292 6.37 26.63 23.01
CA GLY A 292 7.06 27.85 22.52
C GLY A 292 7.94 27.79 21.27
N ASP A 293 7.73 26.85 20.35
CA ASP A 293 8.47 26.62 19.11
C ASP A 293 7.56 26.57 17.85
N GLU A 294 6.47 27.35 17.81
CA GLU A 294 5.47 27.40 16.70
C GLU A 294 4.60 26.11 16.53
N ASP A 295 4.66 25.19 17.50
CA ASP A 295 3.84 23.99 17.51
C ASP A 295 2.51 24.23 18.27
N TYR A 296 1.39 23.82 17.68
CA TYR A 296 0.07 23.96 18.28
C TYR A 296 -0.49 22.61 18.71
N VAL A 297 -0.95 22.51 19.95
CA VAL A 297 -1.66 21.33 20.45
C VAL A 297 -3.05 21.71 20.92
N PHE A 298 -4.04 21.07 20.32
CA PHE A 298 -5.43 21.09 20.78
C PHE A 298 -5.76 19.72 21.33
N GLU A 299 -6.25 19.64 22.55
CA GLU A 299 -6.77 18.40 23.12
C GLU A 299 -8.14 18.65 23.76
N THR A 300 -9.06 17.73 23.49
CA THR A 300 -10.34 17.63 24.18
C THR A 300 -10.56 16.20 24.62
N ALA A 301 -11.20 16.01 25.76
CA ALA A 301 -11.57 14.69 26.21
C ALA A 301 -12.93 14.74 26.88
N LEU A 302 -13.74 13.72 26.62
CA LEU A 302 -15.10 13.60 27.14
C LEU A 302 -15.35 12.17 27.58
N GLU A 303 -15.99 12.00 28.74
CA GLU A 303 -16.48 10.70 29.18
C GLU A 303 -17.67 10.28 28.31
N CYS A 304 -17.56 9.12 27.68
CA CYS A 304 -18.63 8.61 26.85
C CYS A 304 -19.83 8.21 27.71
N PRO A 305 -21.04 8.76 27.45
CA PRO A 305 -22.20 8.38 28.24
C PRO A 305 -22.56 6.90 28.08
N GLN A 306 -22.21 6.28 26.95
CA GLN A 306 -22.52 4.88 26.63
C GLN A 306 -21.53 3.88 27.23
N CYS A 307 -20.23 4.00 26.94
CA CYS A 307 -19.23 3.04 27.43
C CYS A 307 -18.54 3.45 28.75
N LYS A 308 -18.79 4.65 29.27
CA LYS A 308 -18.14 5.20 30.48
C LYS A 308 -16.61 5.30 30.39
N ILE A 309 -16.05 5.22 29.18
CA ILE A 309 -14.63 5.44 28.92
C ILE A 309 -14.43 6.90 28.53
N LYS A 310 -13.35 7.50 29.01
CA LYS A 310 -12.91 8.83 28.57
C LYS A 310 -12.27 8.70 27.19
N HIS A 311 -12.91 9.27 26.18
CA HIS A 311 -12.35 9.36 24.85
C HIS A 311 -11.68 10.72 24.66
N SER A 312 -10.51 10.76 24.02
CA SER A 312 -9.83 12.01 23.71
C SER A 312 -9.68 12.23 22.22
N ASN A 313 -9.69 13.49 21.81
CA ASN A 313 -9.31 13.90 20.47
C ASN A 313 -8.20 14.93 20.59
N SER A 314 -7.21 14.82 19.72
CA SER A 314 -6.11 15.77 19.69
C SER A 314 -5.76 16.19 18.28
N VAL A 315 -5.30 17.42 18.14
CA VAL A 315 -4.68 17.94 16.93
C VAL A 315 -3.31 18.48 17.34
N LEU A 316 -2.27 17.97 16.72
CA LEU A 316 -0.91 18.47 16.82
C LEU A 316 -0.54 19.07 15.47
N PHE A 317 -0.18 20.34 15.44
CA PHE A 317 0.58 20.90 14.34
C PHE A 317 2.04 20.99 14.76
N SER A 318 2.92 20.45 13.93
CA SER A 318 4.36 20.66 14.07
C SER A 318 4.88 21.47 12.89
N GLN A 319 5.37 22.68 13.18
CA GLN A 319 5.95 23.57 12.19
C GLN A 319 7.24 22.98 11.62
N PHE A 320 8.10 22.45 12.50
CA PHE A 320 9.36 21.82 12.11
C PHE A 320 9.14 20.65 11.14
N MET A 321 8.15 19.81 11.43
CA MET A 321 7.83 18.65 10.60
C MET A 321 6.89 18.97 9.43
N LYS A 322 6.33 20.19 9.36
CA LYS A 322 5.28 20.60 8.41
C LYS A 322 4.13 19.60 8.34
N LEU A 323 3.67 19.20 9.54
CA LEU A 323 2.80 18.07 9.77
C LEU A 323 1.60 18.46 10.65
N ILE A 324 0.40 18.04 10.27
CA ILE A 324 -0.75 17.99 11.18
C ILE A 324 -1.07 16.54 11.51
N VAL A 325 -1.22 16.23 12.80
CA VAL A 325 -1.66 14.93 13.30
C VAL A 325 -2.99 15.09 14.02
N VAL A 326 -4.03 14.43 13.52
CA VAL A 326 -5.35 14.40 14.16
C VAL A 326 -5.57 13.00 14.72
N SER A 327 -5.79 12.88 16.02
CA SER A 327 -5.99 11.58 16.67
C SER A 327 -7.32 11.50 17.38
N LEU A 328 -7.98 10.36 17.25
CA LEU A 328 -9.13 9.91 18.04
C LEU A 328 -8.66 8.75 18.90
N LYS A 329 -8.71 8.89 20.24
CA LYS A 329 -8.15 7.96 21.22
C LYS A 329 -9.19 7.41 22.18
#